data_AF-A0A1H5YND6-F1
#
_entry.id   AF-A0A1H5YND6-F1
#
_cell.length_a   1.000
_cell.length_b   1.000
_cell.length_c   1.000
_cell.angle_alpha   90.00
_cell.angle_beta   90.00
_cell.angle_gamma   90.00
#
_symmetry.space_group_name_H-M   'P 1'
#
loop_
_entity.id
_entity.type
_entity.pdbx_description
1 polymer ?
#
loop_
_entity_poly.entity_id
_entity_poly.type
_entity_poly.pdbx_seq_one_letter_code
_entity_poly.pdbx_strand_id
1 'polypeptide(L)'
;MRLPLDVYAPCALGRALDDTTVAVLTATVVCGAANNQLAHPGVEKDLADRGILYAPDYVVNAGGVIQVADELNGFDFDRAKAKAAKIHDTTLAIFDRAAADGVPPAVAADRLAEQRMADRTPASDWLRPSVG
;
A
#
# COMPACT_ATOMS: atom_id res chain seq x y z
N MET A 1 10.88 -18.36 -8.33
CA MET A 1 11.56 -17.51 -7.34
C MET A 1 12.53 -18.31 -6.46
N ARG A 2 13.54 -18.98 -7.04
CA ARG A 2 14.52 -19.78 -6.25
C ARG A 2 15.91 -19.14 -6.19
N LEU A 3 16.06 -17.95 -6.78
CA LEU A 3 17.29 -17.17 -6.69
C LEU A 3 17.33 -16.49 -5.32
N PRO A 4 18.49 -16.32 -4.69
CA PRO A 4 18.60 -15.47 -3.51
C PRO A 4 18.24 -14.04 -3.91
N LEU A 5 17.24 -13.48 -3.24
CA LEU A 5 16.74 -12.13 -3.44
C LEU A 5 16.65 -11.48 -2.07
N ASP A 6 16.98 -10.20 -1.98
CA ASP A 6 16.65 -9.40 -0.80
C ASP A 6 15.23 -8.84 -0.94
N VAL A 7 14.92 -8.30 -2.13
CA VAL A 7 13.64 -7.66 -2.45
C VAL A 7 13.02 -8.31 -3.67
N TYR A 8 11.73 -8.65 -3.57
CA TYR A 8 10.89 -9.00 -4.71
C TYR A 8 9.91 -7.86 -5.04
N ALA A 9 9.95 -7.37 -6.28
CA ALA A 9 9.15 -6.24 -6.75
C ALA A 9 8.21 -6.67 -7.89
N PRO A 10 6.98 -7.16 -7.60
CA PRO A 10 6.00 -7.49 -8.62
C PRO A 10 5.44 -6.21 -9.28
N CYS A 11 5.71 -6.01 -10.57
CA CYS A 11 5.32 -4.80 -11.30
C CYS A 11 4.54 -5.06 -12.60
N ALA A 12 4.14 -6.30 -12.87
CA ALA A 12 3.51 -6.70 -14.13
C ALA A 12 2.00 -6.97 -13.97
N LEU A 13 1.64 -8.12 -13.40
CA LEU A 13 0.26 -8.54 -13.21
C LEU A 13 -0.04 -8.71 -11.72
N GLY A 14 -1.32 -8.58 -11.37
CA GLY A 14 -1.82 -8.92 -10.04
C GLY A 14 -1.75 -10.42 -9.76
N ARG A 15 -1.99 -10.79 -8.50
CA ARG A 15 -1.95 -12.16 -7.96
C ARG A 15 -0.59 -12.83 -8.15
N ALA A 16 0.47 -12.04 -8.15
CA ALA A 16 1.85 -12.51 -8.24
C ALA A 16 2.31 -13.24 -6.97
N LEU A 17 1.58 -13.05 -5.86
CA LEU A 17 1.80 -13.70 -4.57
C LEU A 17 0.61 -14.60 -4.28
N ASP A 18 0.85 -15.90 -4.36
CA ASP A 18 -0.05 -17.02 -4.06
C ASP A 18 0.67 -18.04 -3.18
N ASP A 19 -0.02 -19.08 -2.73
CA ASP A 19 0.56 -20.13 -1.88
C ASP A 19 1.85 -20.73 -2.46
N THR A 20 1.89 -20.91 -3.79
CA THR A 20 3.01 -21.58 -4.47
C THR A 20 4.24 -20.68 -4.56
N THR A 21 4.03 -19.43 -4.94
CA THR A 21 5.09 -18.42 -5.08
C THR A 21 5.62 -18.00 -3.73
N VAL A 22 4.74 -17.78 -2.74
CA VAL A 22 5.14 -17.48 -1.36
C VAL A 22 5.97 -18.63 -0.81
N ALA A 23 5.51 -19.88 -0.88
CA ALA A 23 6.23 -21.02 -0.30
C ALA A 23 7.71 -21.12 -0.72
N VAL A 24 8.04 -20.71 -1.95
CA VAL A 24 9.41 -20.77 -2.49
C VAL A 24 10.13 -19.43 -2.49
N LEU A 25 9.47 -18.34 -2.12
CA LEU A 25 10.04 -16.99 -2.14
C LEU A 25 11.19 -16.87 -1.13
N THR A 26 12.34 -16.40 -1.59
CA THR A 26 13.56 -16.20 -0.81
C THR A 26 13.74 -14.77 -0.28
N ALA A 27 12.98 -13.82 -0.84
CA ALA A 27 13.05 -12.41 -0.47
C ALA A 27 12.61 -12.16 0.97
N THR A 28 13.24 -11.19 1.61
CA THR A 28 12.83 -10.70 2.95
C THR A 28 11.90 -9.50 2.85
N VAL A 29 11.81 -8.87 1.67
CA VAL A 29 10.91 -7.76 1.39
C VAL A 29 10.14 -8.00 0.10
N VAL A 30 8.85 -7.66 0.10
CA VAL A 30 8.02 -7.55 -1.09
C VAL A 30 7.50 -6.13 -1.24
N CYS A 31 7.88 -5.46 -2.32
CA CYS A 31 7.50 -4.08 -2.60
C CYS A 31 7.47 -3.85 -4.12
N GLY A 32 6.29 -3.89 -4.73
CA GLY A 32 6.10 -3.74 -6.17
C GLY A 32 4.98 -2.77 -6.53
N ALA A 33 4.88 -2.45 -7.82
CA ALA A 33 3.89 -1.49 -8.33
C ALA A 33 2.61 -2.14 -8.88
N ALA A 34 2.56 -3.47 -9.02
CA ALA A 34 1.37 -4.16 -9.54
C ALA A 34 0.17 -3.95 -8.62
N ASN A 35 -1.03 -3.92 -9.18
CA ASN A 35 -2.28 -3.88 -8.42
C ASN A 35 -2.75 -5.30 -8.07
N ASN A 36 -3.39 -5.45 -6.91
CA ASN A 36 -3.92 -6.70 -6.39
C ASN A 36 -2.84 -7.78 -6.30
N GLN A 37 -1.70 -7.49 -5.66
CA GLN A 37 -0.53 -8.38 -5.65
C GLN A 37 -0.81 -9.73 -4.98
N LEU A 38 -1.64 -9.73 -3.94
CA LEU A 38 -2.07 -10.92 -3.21
C LEU A 38 -3.17 -11.66 -3.98
N ALA A 39 -3.04 -12.97 -4.14
CA ALA A 39 -3.99 -13.79 -4.89
C ALA A 39 -5.34 -13.95 -4.17
N HIS A 40 -5.33 -13.94 -2.84
CA HIS A 40 -6.50 -14.01 -1.97
C HIS A 40 -6.16 -13.46 -0.56
N PRO A 41 -7.16 -13.17 0.27
CA PRO A 41 -6.95 -12.88 1.69
C PRO A 41 -6.20 -14.04 2.37
N GLY A 42 -5.29 -13.72 3.28
CA GLY A 42 -4.46 -14.69 4.01
C GLY A 42 -3.01 -14.75 3.52
N VAL A 43 -2.73 -14.41 2.26
CA VAL A 43 -1.36 -14.41 1.71
C VAL A 43 -0.46 -13.43 2.48
N GLU A 44 -1.00 -12.30 2.94
CA GLU A 44 -0.29 -11.34 3.80
C GLU A 44 0.14 -11.96 5.14
N LYS A 45 -0.65 -12.90 5.67
CA LYS A 45 -0.31 -13.64 6.88
C LYS A 45 0.76 -14.67 6.58
N ASP A 46 0.68 -15.38 5.46
CA ASP A 46 1.70 -16.36 5.06
C ASP A 46 3.07 -15.70 4.83
N LEU A 47 3.08 -14.49 4.28
CA LEU A 47 4.28 -13.66 4.17
C LEU A 47 4.82 -13.28 5.57
N ALA A 48 3.96 -12.80 6.46
CA ALA A 48 4.34 -12.39 7.81
C ALA A 48 4.86 -13.55 8.67
N ASP A 49 4.20 -14.72 8.63
CA ASP A 49 4.60 -15.94 9.34
C ASP A 49 6.00 -16.42 8.90
N ARG A 50 6.37 -16.12 7.65
CA ARG A 50 7.70 -16.42 7.07
C ARG A 50 8.73 -15.31 7.28
N GLY A 51 8.37 -14.24 8.00
CA GLY A 51 9.24 -13.10 8.26
C GLY A 51 9.49 -12.22 7.02
N ILE A 52 8.61 -12.27 6.02
CA ILE A 52 8.72 -11.45 4.81
C ILE A 52 7.91 -10.16 5.00
N LEU A 53 8.60 -9.03 4.94
CA LEU A 53 7.98 -7.72 5.03
C LEU A 53 7.27 -7.38 3.71
N TYR A 54 5.93 -7.36 3.75
CA TYR A 54 5.11 -6.95 2.61
C TYR A 54 4.72 -5.47 2.72
N ALA A 55 5.03 -4.69 1.69
CA ALA A 55 4.54 -3.32 1.54
C ALA A 55 3.20 -3.34 0.76
N PRO A 56 2.07 -2.94 1.37
CA PRO A 56 0.76 -3.01 0.71
C PRO A 56 0.74 -2.26 -0.62
N ASP A 57 0.34 -2.96 -1.67
CA ASP A 57 0.38 -2.50 -3.06
C ASP A 57 -0.29 -1.14 -3.26
N TYR A 58 -1.52 -0.97 -2.77
CA TYR A 58 -2.31 0.25 -2.89
C TYR A 58 -1.71 1.45 -2.14
N VAL A 59 -0.75 1.22 -1.22
CA VAL A 59 0.00 2.29 -0.55
C VAL A 59 1.22 2.66 -1.38
N VAL A 60 2.04 1.67 -1.75
CA VAL A 60 3.32 1.94 -2.42
C VAL A 60 3.16 2.37 -3.87
N ASN A 61 2.06 1.98 -4.54
CA ASN A 61 1.77 2.36 -5.91
C ASN A 61 0.89 3.63 -6.04
N ALA A 62 0.57 4.31 -4.93
CA ALA A 62 -0.35 5.44 -4.87
C ALA A 62 0.11 6.70 -5.64
N GLY A 63 1.36 6.72 -6.14
CA GLY A 63 1.95 7.88 -6.83
C GLY A 63 1.11 8.37 -8.02
N GLY A 64 0.52 7.46 -8.79
CA GLY A 64 -0.36 7.82 -9.91
C GLY A 64 -1.62 8.58 -9.47
N VAL A 65 -2.27 8.12 -8.39
CA VAL A 65 -3.46 8.80 -7.84
C VAL A 65 -3.10 10.15 -7.25
N ILE A 66 -1.95 10.25 -6.56
CA ILE A 66 -1.43 11.51 -6.02
C ILE A 66 -1.19 12.53 -7.14
N GLN A 67 -0.62 12.10 -8.27
CA GLN A 67 -0.38 12.95 -9.42
C GLN A 67 -1.70 13.48 -10.02
N VAL A 68 -2.65 12.58 -10.28
CA VAL A 68 -3.97 12.96 -10.83
C VAL A 68 -4.72 13.89 -9.87
N ALA A 69 -4.65 13.66 -8.56
CA ALA A 69 -5.25 14.55 -7.57
C ALA A 69 -4.61 15.95 -7.55
N ASP A 70 -3.34 16.08 -7.94
CA ASP A 70 -2.68 17.38 -8.04
C ASP A 70 -3.21 18.22 -9.22
N GLU A 71 -3.66 17.57 -10.30
CA GLU A 71 -4.24 18.23 -11.48
C GLU A 71 -5.46 19.11 -11.12
N LEU A 72 -6.19 18.75 -10.07
CA LEU A 72 -7.31 19.55 -9.53
C LEU A 72 -6.90 20.96 -9.09
N ASN A 73 -5.61 21.19 -8.83
CA ASN A 73 -5.05 22.48 -8.41
C ASN A 73 -4.20 23.15 -9.50
N GLY A 74 -4.26 22.65 -10.74
CA GLY A 74 -3.35 23.01 -11.82
C GLY A 74 -2.02 22.28 -11.68
N PHE A 75 -1.78 21.29 -12.54
CA PHE A 75 -0.67 20.36 -12.42
C PHE A 75 0.69 21.04 -12.21
N ASP A 76 1.39 20.61 -11.16
CA ASP A 76 2.77 20.98 -10.88
C ASP A 76 3.56 19.71 -10.55
N PHE A 77 4.56 19.41 -11.37
CA PHE A 77 5.33 18.18 -11.24
C PHE A 77 6.11 18.11 -9.92
N ASP A 78 6.70 19.21 -9.47
CA ASP A 78 7.50 19.24 -8.25
C ASP A 78 6.63 19.06 -7.01
N ARG A 79 5.44 19.65 -7.01
CA ARG A 79 4.44 19.46 -5.95
C ARG A 79 3.89 18.04 -5.94
N ALA A 80 3.56 17.47 -7.10
CA ALA A 80 3.10 16.09 -7.21
C ALA A 80 4.19 15.11 -6.73
N LYS A 81 5.45 15.34 -7.14
CA LYS A 81 6.61 14.55 -6.70
C LYS A 81 6.85 14.67 -5.19
N ALA A 82 6.77 15.88 -4.63
CA ALA A 82 6.91 16.10 -3.19
C ALA A 82 5.79 15.42 -2.39
N LYS A 83 4.56 15.39 -2.91
CA LYS A 83 3.46 14.61 -2.31
C LYS A 83 3.70 13.11 -2.41
N ALA A 84 4.13 12.61 -3.57
CA ALA A 84 4.43 11.20 -3.78
C ALA A 84 5.60 10.70 -2.90
N ALA A 85 6.58 11.56 -2.60
CA ALA A 85 7.66 11.22 -1.66
C ALA A 85 7.15 10.85 -0.26
N LYS A 86 5.97 11.34 0.15
CA LYS A 86 5.33 11.00 1.45
C LYS A 86 4.77 9.58 1.51
N ILE A 87 4.78 8.84 0.40
CA ILE A 87 4.48 7.40 0.40
C ILE A 87 5.46 6.68 1.34
N HIS A 88 6.75 7.05 1.30
CA HIS A 88 7.77 6.51 2.20
C HIS A 88 7.37 6.60 3.68
N ASP A 89 7.06 7.82 4.14
CA ASP A 89 6.72 8.06 5.55
C ASP A 89 5.41 7.37 5.95
N THR A 90 4.45 7.31 5.03
CA THR A 90 3.19 6.60 5.24
C THR A 90 3.41 5.10 5.38
N THR A 91 4.25 4.51 4.53
CA THR A 91 4.60 3.09 4.57
C THR A 91 5.36 2.75 5.86
N LEU A 92 6.30 3.59 6.30
CA LEU A 92 6.99 3.39 7.58
C LEU A 92 6.02 3.43 8.77
N ALA A 93 5.11 4.41 8.81
CA ALA A 93 4.11 4.50 9.87
C ALA A 93 3.19 3.26 9.92
N ILE A 94 2.88 2.68 8.75
CA ILE A 94 2.13 1.42 8.66
C ILE A 94 2.94 0.26 9.24
N PHE A 95 4.23 0.16 8.95
CA PHE A 95 5.08 -0.90 9.49
C PHE A 95 5.23 -0.79 11.01
N ASP A 96 5.45 0.42 11.54
CA ASP A 96 5.53 0.65 12.98
C ASP A 96 4.21 0.26 13.67
N ARG A 97 3.08 0.62 13.06
CA ARG A 97 1.75 0.26 13.57
C ARG A 97 1.50 -1.25 13.52
N ALA A 98 1.87 -1.89 12.42
CA ALA A 98 1.74 -3.34 12.24
C ALA A 98 2.54 -4.11 13.30
N ALA A 99 3.78 -3.67 13.55
CA ALA A 99 4.64 -4.24 14.58
C ALA A 99 4.07 -4.04 15.99
N ALA A 100 3.56 -2.84 16.31
CA ALA A 100 2.96 -2.55 17.60
C ALA A 100 1.67 -3.34 17.87
N ASP A 101 0.85 -3.55 16.84
CA ASP A 101 -0.43 -4.26 16.93
C ASP A 101 -0.30 -5.78 16.75
N GLY A 102 0.86 -6.28 16.33
CA GLY A 102 1.08 -7.70 16.04
C GLY A 102 0.26 -8.22 14.86
N VAL A 103 0.08 -7.40 13.81
CA VAL A 103 -0.72 -7.74 12.62
C VAL A 103 0.09 -7.54 11.33
N PRO A 104 -0.29 -8.18 10.21
CA PRO A 104 0.35 -7.91 8.91
C PRO A 104 0.21 -6.44 8.48
N PRO A 105 1.19 -5.89 7.73
CA PRO A 105 1.13 -4.50 7.24
C PRO A 105 -0.14 -4.15 6.45
N ALA A 106 -0.71 -5.08 5.69
CA ALA A 106 -1.96 -4.86 4.96
C ALA A 106 -3.12 -4.53 5.92
N VAL A 107 -3.24 -5.25 7.03
CA VAL A 107 -4.27 -5.01 8.06
C VAL A 107 -4.06 -3.66 8.75
N ALA A 108 -2.81 -3.29 9.05
CA ALA A 108 -2.50 -1.99 9.65
C ALA A 108 -2.80 -0.82 8.70
N ALA A 109 -2.55 -1.01 7.39
CA ALA A 109 -2.85 -0.02 6.37
C ALA A 109 -4.36 0.21 6.22
N ASP A 110 -5.16 -0.87 6.21
CA ASP A 110 -6.62 -0.78 6.17
C ASP A 110 -7.15 0.01 7.37
N ARG A 111 -6.71 -0.34 8.59
CA ARG A 111 -7.09 0.36 9.83
C ARG A 111 -6.72 1.84 9.80
N LEU A 112 -5.54 2.18 9.30
CA LEU A 112 -5.10 3.57 9.18
C LEU A 112 -5.98 4.34 8.20
N ALA A 113 -6.37 3.73 7.08
CA ALA A 113 -7.27 4.33 6.12
C ALA A 113 -8.67 4.56 6.73
N GLU A 114 -9.24 3.55 7.38
CA GLU A 114 -10.52 3.62 8.10
C GLU A 114 -10.52 4.72 9.16
N GLN A 115 -9.47 4.78 9.98
CA GLN A 115 -9.31 5.82 11.00
C GLN A 115 -9.28 7.21 10.38
N ARG A 116 -8.47 7.42 9.32
CA ARG A 116 -8.39 8.72 8.63
C ARG A 116 -9.72 9.15 8.02
N MET A 117 -10.52 8.20 7.53
CA MET A 117 -11.87 8.48 7.03
C MET A 117 -12.83 8.85 8.17
N ALA A 118 -12.75 8.18 9.31
CA ALA A 118 -13.57 8.49 10.49
C ALA A 118 -13.20 9.85 11.12
N ASP A 119 -11.92 10.20 11.15
CA ASP A 119 -11.41 11.45 11.75
C ASP A 119 -11.74 12.69 10.90
N ARG A 120 -11.95 12.53 9.58
CA ARG A 120 -12.25 13.62 8.65
C ARG A 120 -13.74 13.68 8.31
N THR A 121 -14.52 14.36 9.16
CA THR A 121 -15.84 14.98 8.87
C THR A 121 -16.96 14.06 8.31
N PRO A 122 -18.20 14.09 8.83
CA PRO A 122 -19.27 13.18 8.38
C PRO A 122 -19.54 13.28 6.88
N ALA A 123 -19.93 12.16 6.25
CA ALA A 123 -20.25 12.04 4.83
C ALA A 123 -21.24 13.12 4.30
N SER A 124 -21.98 13.79 5.19
CA SER A 124 -22.87 14.91 4.88
C SER A 124 -22.17 16.13 4.25
N ASP A 125 -20.88 16.34 4.49
CA ASP A 125 -20.19 17.55 4.03
C ASP A 125 -19.66 17.42 2.59
N TRP A 126 -19.41 16.19 2.13
CA TRP A 126 -18.96 15.89 0.77
C TRP A 126 -20.12 15.78 -0.25
N LEU A 127 -21.34 15.56 0.24
CA LEU A 127 -22.55 15.41 -0.57
C LEU A 127 -23.35 16.72 -0.72
N ARG A 128 -22.88 17.86 -0.19
CA ARG A 128 -23.54 19.15 -0.40
C ARG A 128 -23.39 19.56 -1.86
N PRO A 129 -24.48 19.72 -2.63
CA PRO A 129 -24.39 20.34 -3.94
C PRO A 129 -23.82 21.74 -3.75
N SER A 130 -22.75 22.06 -4.47
CA SER A 130 -22.28 23.44 -4.58
C SER A 130 -23.40 24.28 -5.19
N VAL A 131 -24.10 25.03 -4.36
CA VAL A 131 -25.08 26.05 -4.78
C VAL A 131 -24.30 27.16 -5.48
N GLY A 132 -24.35 27.12 -6.81
CA GLY A 132 -24.05 28.24 -7.71
C GLY A 132 -25.33 28.70 -8.39
#